data_AF-F9EQT9-F1
#
_entry.id   AF-F9EQT9-F1
#
_cell.length_a   1.000
_cell.length_b   1.000
_cell.length_c   1.000
_cell.angle_alpha   90.00
_cell.angle_beta   90.00
_cell.angle_gamma   90.00
#
_symmetry.space_group_name_H-M   'P 1'
#
loop_
_entity.id
_entity.type
_entity.pdbx_description
1 polymer ?
#
loop_
_entity_poly.entity_id
_entity_poly.type
_entity_poly.pdbx_seq_one_letter_code
_entity_poly.pdbx_strand_id
1 'polypeptide(L)'
;MHYSLYERLKNQISKYSYRYKINYWGFEAKTRVNDTNEINKDFKEIDNSEAVYHNYIPEINSINMEKNKINTKRVNYYTGQESVTDFNGKLVTDTWNIGTGNTFTYDPNKKNWANTRDKIYHGLVDIPNWVFLGTGIADKSTTWQRLRLFIMGAKVSGNYEELTDKGYNTVGEKELKDFYNRKQAEIEERKIKNTNLR
;
A
#
# COMPACT_ATOMS: atom_id res chain seq x y z
N MET A 1 35.67 1.34 -30.84
CA MET A 1 35.52 0.78 -29.48
C MET A 1 34.49 -0.34 -29.52
N HIS A 2 34.90 -1.61 -29.50
CA HIS A 2 33.99 -2.74 -29.40
C HIS A 2 33.73 -3.06 -27.93
N TYR A 3 32.53 -2.76 -27.44
CA TYR A 3 32.09 -3.25 -26.13
C TYR A 3 32.02 -4.80 -26.16
N SER A 4 32.52 -5.42 -25.10
CA SER A 4 32.38 -6.86 -24.85
C SER A 4 30.91 -7.25 -24.81
N LEU A 5 30.59 -8.53 -25.08
CA LEU A 5 29.21 -9.04 -25.01
C LEU A 5 28.56 -8.74 -23.65
N TYR A 6 29.34 -8.85 -22.57
CA TYR A 6 28.93 -8.49 -21.21
C TYR A 6 28.49 -7.02 -21.09
N GLU A 7 29.29 -6.08 -21.59
CA GLU A 7 28.96 -4.66 -21.53
C GLU A 7 27.76 -4.29 -22.43
N ARG A 8 27.54 -5.01 -23.53
CA ARG A 8 26.34 -4.84 -24.36
C ARG A 8 25.07 -5.33 -23.64
N LEU A 9 25.15 -6.50 -23.00
CA LEU A 9 24.03 -7.06 -22.23
C LEU A 9 23.72 -6.19 -21.01
N LYS A 10 24.72 -5.77 -20.24
CA LYS A 10 24.57 -4.85 -19.11
C LYS A 10 23.93 -3.52 -19.55
N ASN A 11 24.38 -2.94 -20.65
CA ASN A 11 23.77 -1.73 -21.20
C ASN A 11 22.35 -1.94 -21.71
N GLN A 12 22.03 -3.09 -22.32
CA GLN A 12 20.65 -3.38 -22.71
C GLN A 12 19.75 -3.56 -21.50
N ILE A 13 20.14 -4.37 -20.51
CA ILE A 13 19.38 -4.56 -19.26
C ILE A 13 19.18 -3.23 -18.53
N SER A 14 20.23 -2.40 -18.47
CA SER A 14 20.17 -1.03 -17.95
C SER A 14 19.18 -0.15 -18.73
N LYS A 15 19.20 -0.16 -20.06
CA LYS A 15 18.26 0.61 -20.89
C LYS A 15 16.82 0.08 -20.80
N TYR A 16 16.61 -1.23 -20.75
CA TYR A 16 15.30 -1.84 -20.56
C TYR A 16 14.73 -1.47 -19.18
N SER A 17 15.54 -1.56 -18.12
CA SER A 17 15.12 -1.14 -16.77
C SER A 17 14.87 0.36 -16.68
N TYR A 18 15.65 1.21 -17.36
CA TYR A 18 15.39 2.64 -17.44
C TYR A 18 14.09 2.96 -18.18
N ARG A 19 13.86 2.38 -19.36
CA ARG A 19 12.61 2.57 -20.12
C ARG A 19 11.41 2.09 -19.34
N TYR A 20 11.52 0.93 -18.70
CA TYR A 20 10.48 0.39 -17.83
C TYR A 20 10.13 1.38 -16.72
N LYS A 21 11.15 1.90 -16.03
CA LYS A 21 10.98 2.89 -14.96
C LYS A 21 10.31 4.18 -15.44
N ILE A 22 10.75 4.74 -16.56
CA ILE A 22 10.13 5.95 -17.14
C ILE A 22 8.70 5.68 -17.59
N ASN A 23 8.41 4.53 -18.19
CA ASN A 23 7.05 4.16 -18.60
C ASN A 23 6.13 4.03 -17.39
N TYR A 24 6.60 3.39 -16.31
CA TYR A 24 5.87 3.31 -15.05
C TYR A 24 5.59 4.69 -14.47
N TRP A 25 6.60 5.57 -14.39
CA TRP A 25 6.39 6.94 -13.91
C TRP A 25 5.46 7.77 -14.81
N GLY A 26 5.52 7.57 -16.13
CA GLY A 26 4.58 8.18 -17.06
C GLY A 26 3.15 7.69 -16.87
N PHE A 27 2.99 6.39 -16.57
CA PHE A 27 1.71 5.82 -16.18
C PHE A 27 1.19 6.47 -14.88
N GLU A 28 2.00 6.50 -13.81
CA GLU A 28 1.67 7.13 -12.52
C GLU A 28 1.33 8.62 -12.62
N ALA A 29 1.93 9.33 -13.58
CA ALA A 29 1.60 10.73 -13.85
C ALA A 29 0.26 10.87 -14.57
N LYS A 30 -0.03 9.96 -15.52
CA LYS A 30 -1.26 9.96 -16.32
C LYS A 30 -2.49 9.53 -15.51
N THR A 31 -2.31 8.62 -14.56
CA THR A 31 -3.40 8.10 -13.71
C THR A 31 -3.59 8.90 -12.42
N ARG A 32 -2.76 9.94 -12.20
CA ARG A 32 -2.88 10.81 -11.03
C ARG A 32 -4.19 11.59 -11.06
N VAL A 33 -4.87 11.63 -9.92
CA VAL A 33 -5.92 12.60 -9.66
C VAL A 33 -5.26 13.88 -9.12
N ASN A 34 -5.40 15.00 -9.81
CA ASN A 34 -4.74 16.26 -9.47
C ASN A 34 -5.72 17.29 -8.89
N ASP A 35 -7.01 17.14 -9.15
CA ASP A 35 -8.09 17.95 -8.60
C ASP A 35 -9.19 17.04 -8.00
N THR A 36 -9.70 17.41 -6.82
CA THR A 36 -10.86 16.76 -6.20
C THR A 36 -12.09 16.72 -7.11
N ASN A 37 -12.22 17.67 -8.05
CA ASN A 37 -13.31 17.71 -9.03
C ASN A 37 -13.27 16.56 -10.03
N GLU A 38 -12.13 15.87 -10.20
CA GLU A 38 -12.02 14.66 -11.03
C GLU A 38 -12.68 13.44 -10.35
N ILE A 39 -12.87 13.50 -9.03
CA ILE A 39 -13.46 12.42 -8.23
C ILE A 39 -14.98 12.43 -8.45
N ASN A 40 -15.43 11.60 -9.39
CA ASN A 40 -16.83 11.42 -9.72
C ASN A 40 -17.42 10.14 -9.09
N LYS A 41 -18.69 9.83 -9.41
CA LYS A 41 -19.44 8.67 -8.88
C LYS A 41 -18.81 7.29 -9.14
N ASP A 42 -17.87 7.19 -10.08
CA ASP A 42 -17.21 5.95 -10.46
C ASP A 42 -16.03 5.61 -9.53
N PHE A 43 -15.53 6.60 -8.77
CA PHE A 43 -14.63 6.34 -7.64
C PHE A 43 -15.40 5.68 -6.50
N LYS A 44 -14.90 4.52 -6.06
CA LYS A 44 -15.44 3.79 -4.92
C LYS A 44 -14.47 3.88 -3.75
N GLU A 45 -15.02 4.22 -2.59
CA GLU A 45 -14.26 4.24 -1.35
C GLU A 45 -13.80 2.83 -0.98
N ILE A 46 -12.57 2.76 -0.46
CA ILE A 46 -11.91 1.53 -0.08
C ILE A 46 -11.88 1.44 1.44
N ASP A 47 -12.07 0.23 1.97
CA ASP A 47 -12.04 -0.02 3.41
C ASP A 47 -10.74 0.48 4.05
N ASN A 48 -10.87 1.02 5.26
CA ASN A 48 -9.72 1.61 5.97
C ASN A 48 -8.59 0.60 6.21
N SER A 49 -8.92 -0.69 6.34
CA SER A 49 -7.93 -1.77 6.47
C SER A 49 -7.06 -1.93 5.24
N GLU A 50 -7.56 -1.63 4.04
CA GLU A 50 -6.77 -1.59 2.80
C GLU A 50 -6.14 -0.20 2.59
N ALA A 51 -6.81 0.86 3.02
CA ALA A 51 -6.30 2.24 2.92
C ALA A 51 -5.12 2.57 3.86
N VAL A 52 -4.71 1.64 4.76
CA VAL A 52 -3.64 1.86 5.75
C VAL A 52 -2.31 2.32 5.15
N TYR A 53 -2.00 1.92 3.92
CA TYR A 53 -0.75 2.28 3.25
C TYR A 53 -0.65 3.77 2.93
N HIS A 54 -1.78 4.48 2.93
CA HIS A 54 -1.86 5.91 2.70
C HIS A 54 -1.90 6.72 3.99
N ASN A 55 -1.51 6.14 5.12
CA ASN A 55 -1.56 6.77 6.43
C ASN A 55 -0.20 6.73 7.15
N TYR A 56 0.90 6.64 6.40
CA TYR A 56 2.24 6.55 6.94
C TYR A 56 2.76 7.93 7.41
N ILE A 57 3.35 7.94 8.61
CA ILE A 57 4.02 9.08 9.23
C ILE A 57 5.53 8.79 9.20
N PRO A 58 6.28 9.29 8.21
CA PRO A 58 7.68 8.96 8.02
C PRO A 58 8.59 9.40 9.17
N GLU A 59 8.23 10.46 9.90
CA GLU A 59 9.00 11.03 11.01
C GLU A 59 9.13 10.06 12.19
N ILE A 60 8.12 9.21 12.39
CA ILE A 60 8.08 8.24 13.49
C ILE A 60 8.00 6.77 13.00
N ASN A 61 8.07 6.55 11.68
CA ASN A 61 8.00 5.23 11.06
C ASN A 61 6.78 4.40 11.52
N SER A 62 5.60 5.02 11.47
CA SER A 62 4.35 4.43 11.95
C SER A 62 3.18 4.75 11.02
N ILE A 63 2.10 3.96 11.11
CA ILE A 63 0.84 4.20 10.41
C ILE A 63 -0.15 4.86 11.37
N ASN A 64 -0.75 5.97 10.96
CA ASN A 64 -1.87 6.59 11.63
C ASN A 64 -3.13 5.71 11.49
N MET A 65 -3.79 5.45 12.61
CA MET A 65 -5.05 4.72 12.70
C MET A 65 -6.11 5.49 13.48
N GLU A 66 -5.82 6.75 13.86
CA GLU A 66 -6.74 7.55 14.67
C GLU A 66 -8.03 7.80 13.90
N LYS A 67 -9.15 7.33 14.47
CA LYS A 67 -10.47 7.47 13.87
C LYS A 67 -10.75 8.94 13.53
N ASN A 68 -11.27 9.17 12.32
CA ASN A 68 -11.57 10.50 11.77
C ASN A 68 -10.34 11.41 11.49
N LYS A 69 -9.11 10.90 11.60
CA LYS A 69 -7.89 11.61 11.18
C LYS A 69 -7.07 10.84 10.16
N ILE A 70 -7.64 9.79 9.58
CA ILE A 70 -7.03 8.99 8.53
C ILE A 70 -7.43 9.51 7.16
N ASN A 71 -6.56 9.27 6.19
CA ASN A 71 -6.78 9.53 4.79
C ASN A 71 -7.80 8.53 4.23
N THR A 72 -8.65 9.00 3.32
CA THR A 72 -9.63 8.19 2.61
C THR A 72 -9.13 7.85 1.22
N LYS A 73 -9.03 6.55 0.93
CA LYS A 73 -8.69 6.02 -0.39
C LYS A 73 -9.95 5.78 -1.22
N ARG A 74 -9.93 6.17 -2.50
CA ARG A 74 -10.95 5.80 -3.49
C ARG A 74 -10.32 5.34 -4.78
N VAL A 75 -10.91 4.33 -5.42
CA VAL A 75 -10.42 3.76 -6.68
C VAL A 75 -11.50 3.84 -7.74
N ASN A 76 -11.14 4.27 -8.94
CA ASN A 76 -11.97 4.11 -10.13
C ASN A 76 -11.58 2.80 -10.84
N TYR A 77 -12.43 1.78 -10.72
CA TYR A 77 -12.18 0.44 -11.27
C TYR A 77 -12.19 0.37 -12.81
N TYR A 78 -12.61 1.43 -13.50
CA TYR A 78 -12.59 1.47 -14.96
C TYR A 78 -11.30 2.08 -15.51
N THR A 79 -10.74 3.06 -14.79
CA THR A 79 -9.56 3.80 -15.25
C THR A 79 -8.28 3.40 -14.53
N GLY A 80 -8.38 2.69 -13.41
CA GLY A 80 -7.22 2.39 -12.55
C GLY A 80 -6.74 3.58 -11.73
N GLN A 81 -7.45 4.70 -11.76
CA GLN A 81 -7.08 5.87 -10.99
C GLN A 81 -7.37 5.66 -9.50
N GLU A 82 -6.43 6.09 -8.68
CA GLU A 82 -6.57 6.10 -7.23
C GLU A 82 -6.49 7.55 -6.75
N SER A 83 -7.42 7.92 -5.88
CA SER A 83 -7.43 9.20 -5.20
C SER A 83 -7.31 8.97 -3.70
N VAL A 84 -6.54 9.83 -3.05
CA VAL A 84 -6.40 9.84 -1.61
C VAL A 84 -6.67 11.26 -1.14
N THR A 85 -7.62 11.40 -0.22
CA THR A 85 -7.92 12.68 0.44
C THR A 85 -7.60 12.59 1.92
N ASP A 86 -7.09 13.67 2.51
CA ASP A 86 -6.92 13.78 3.95
C ASP A 86 -8.29 13.86 4.66
N PHE A 87 -8.26 13.86 5.98
CA PHE A 87 -9.47 13.95 6.80
C PHE A 87 -10.24 15.28 6.65
N ASN A 88 -9.64 16.30 6.04
CA ASN A 88 -10.30 17.56 5.69
C ASN A 88 -10.84 17.56 4.24
N GLY A 89 -10.70 16.44 3.52
CA GLY A 89 -11.14 16.30 2.13
C GLY A 89 -10.18 16.88 1.10
N LYS A 90 -8.96 17.29 1.49
CA LYS A 90 -7.96 17.80 0.56
C LYS A 90 -7.18 16.64 -0.07
N LEU A 91 -6.84 16.74 -1.35
CA LEU A 91 -5.96 15.74 -1.98
C LEU A 91 -4.63 15.63 -1.25
N VAL A 92 -4.26 14.39 -0.96
CA VAL A 92 -2.95 14.01 -0.43
C VAL A 92 -1.94 14.09 -1.56
N THR A 93 -0.84 14.80 -1.31
CA THR A 93 0.22 15.04 -2.31
C THR A 93 1.59 14.57 -1.85
N ASP A 94 1.73 14.15 -0.59
CA ASP A 94 2.98 13.59 -0.11
C ASP A 94 3.25 12.24 -0.77
N THR A 95 4.48 12.01 -1.18
CA THR A 95 4.84 10.84 -2.00
C THR A 95 4.76 9.50 -1.25
N TRP A 96 4.59 9.54 0.07
CA TRP A 96 4.44 8.35 0.90
C TRP A 96 2.99 7.85 0.91
N ASN A 97 2.03 8.77 0.89
CA ASN A 97 0.62 8.47 1.09
C ASN A 97 -0.25 8.77 -0.13
N ILE A 98 0.27 9.44 -1.14
CA ILE A 98 -0.47 9.72 -2.38
C ILE A 98 -0.96 8.43 -3.04
N GLY A 99 -2.10 8.52 -3.71
CA GLY A 99 -2.62 7.40 -4.50
C GLY A 99 -1.73 7.08 -5.70
N THR A 100 -1.65 5.80 -6.06
CA THR A 100 -0.95 5.30 -7.25
C THR A 100 -1.91 4.72 -8.27
N GLY A 101 -1.56 4.82 -9.54
CA GLY A 101 -2.30 4.14 -10.59
C GLY A 101 -2.24 2.63 -10.44
N ASN A 102 -3.36 1.97 -10.69
CA ASN A 102 -3.45 0.51 -10.69
C ASN A 102 -3.54 0.00 -12.13
N THR A 103 -2.58 -0.84 -12.53
CA THR A 103 -2.63 -1.53 -13.83
C THR A 103 -3.75 -2.55 -13.83
N PHE A 104 -4.00 -3.15 -12.66
CA PHE A 104 -5.08 -4.11 -12.43
C PHE A 104 -5.96 -3.63 -11.28
N THR A 105 -7.25 -3.48 -11.54
CA THR A 105 -8.23 -3.09 -10.55
C THR A 105 -9.22 -4.19 -10.27
N TYR A 106 -9.68 -4.28 -9.04
CA TYR A 106 -10.70 -5.24 -8.62
C TYR A 106 -11.69 -4.56 -7.68
N ASP A 107 -12.97 -4.92 -7.78
CA ASP A 107 -14.02 -4.52 -6.84
C ASP A 107 -14.14 -5.60 -5.76
N PRO A 108 -13.78 -5.35 -4.49
CA PRO A 108 -13.79 -6.37 -3.45
C PRO A 108 -15.18 -6.98 -3.21
N ASN A 109 -16.25 -6.28 -3.60
CA ASN A 109 -17.62 -6.76 -3.47
C ASN A 109 -18.05 -7.68 -4.62
N LYS A 110 -17.27 -7.77 -5.71
CA LYS A 110 -17.56 -8.64 -6.86
C LYS A 110 -16.78 -9.94 -6.77
N LYS A 111 -17.49 -11.06 -6.60
CA LYS A 111 -16.89 -12.39 -6.54
C LYS A 111 -17.02 -13.10 -7.89
N ASN A 112 -16.21 -12.70 -8.87
CA ASN A 112 -16.10 -13.38 -10.17
C ASN A 112 -14.64 -13.70 -10.52
N TRP A 113 -14.43 -14.62 -11.46
CA TRP A 113 -13.09 -15.10 -11.84
C TRP A 113 -12.16 -13.98 -12.31
N ALA A 114 -12.66 -13.06 -13.15
CA ALA A 114 -11.86 -11.94 -13.65
C ALA A 114 -11.38 -11.06 -12.50
N ASN A 115 -12.26 -10.75 -11.55
CA ASN A 115 -11.95 -9.93 -10.38
C ASN A 115 -10.92 -10.60 -9.46
N THR A 116 -11.02 -11.91 -9.24
CA THR A 116 -10.01 -12.67 -8.49
C THR A 116 -8.65 -12.62 -9.18
N ARG A 117 -8.63 -12.79 -10.51
CA ARG A 117 -7.40 -12.72 -11.30
C ARG A 117 -6.77 -11.33 -11.24
N ASP A 118 -7.58 -10.28 -11.36
CA ASP A 118 -7.10 -8.90 -11.32
C ASP A 118 -6.57 -8.54 -9.93
N LYS A 119 -7.18 -9.05 -8.85
CA LYS A 119 -6.63 -8.96 -7.49
C LYS A 119 -5.25 -9.62 -7.37
N ILE A 120 -5.07 -10.80 -7.96
CA ILE A 120 -3.77 -11.49 -7.98
C ILE A 120 -2.75 -10.65 -8.76
N TYR A 121 -3.10 -10.14 -9.94
CA TYR A 121 -2.18 -9.33 -10.74
C TYR A 121 -1.85 -7.98 -10.10
N HIS A 122 -2.80 -7.34 -9.43
CA HIS A 122 -2.54 -6.15 -8.63
C HIS A 122 -1.42 -6.42 -7.60
N GLY A 123 -1.52 -7.53 -6.88
CA GLY A 123 -0.50 -7.95 -5.92
C GLY A 123 0.85 -8.33 -6.54
N LEU A 124 0.87 -8.82 -7.78
CA LEU A 124 2.09 -9.27 -8.47
C LEU A 124 2.76 -8.20 -9.34
N VAL A 125 2.05 -7.14 -9.71
CA VAL A 125 2.53 -6.12 -10.65
C VAL A 125 2.57 -4.74 -10.01
N ASP A 126 1.44 -4.26 -9.50
CA ASP A 126 1.34 -2.89 -9.00
C ASP A 126 2.15 -2.73 -7.70
N ILE A 127 2.02 -3.66 -6.76
CA ILE A 127 2.76 -3.62 -5.48
C ILE A 127 4.29 -3.67 -5.72
N PRO A 128 4.85 -4.63 -6.48
CA PRO A 128 6.28 -4.64 -6.75
C PRO A 128 6.77 -3.37 -7.47
N ASN A 129 6.00 -2.84 -8.43
CA ASN A 129 6.35 -1.60 -9.10
C ASN A 129 6.46 -0.44 -8.13
N TRP A 130 5.48 -0.25 -7.26
CA TRP A 130 5.56 0.77 -6.23
C TRP A 130 6.76 0.54 -5.29
N VAL A 131 6.99 -0.69 -4.81
CA VAL A 131 8.15 -0.99 -3.93
C VAL A 131 9.47 -0.65 -4.62
N PHE A 132 9.67 -1.01 -5.89
CA PHE A 132 10.93 -0.80 -6.58
C PHE A 132 11.11 0.60 -7.17
N LEU A 133 10.03 1.24 -7.63
CA LEU A 133 10.07 2.45 -8.44
C LEU A 133 9.44 3.68 -7.77
N GLY A 134 8.75 3.50 -6.65
CA GLY A 134 8.13 4.58 -5.87
C GLY A 134 6.84 5.10 -6.50
N THR A 135 6.36 6.24 -6.03
CA THR A 135 5.12 6.88 -6.53
C THR A 135 5.34 7.81 -7.71
N GLY A 136 6.56 7.89 -8.26
CA GLY A 136 6.90 8.75 -9.40
C GLY A 136 8.27 9.40 -9.28
N ILE A 137 8.58 10.33 -10.18
CA ILE A 137 9.89 11.02 -10.23
C ILE A 137 10.17 11.89 -8.98
N ALA A 138 9.11 12.35 -8.31
CA ALA A 138 9.22 13.16 -7.10
C ALA A 138 9.45 12.32 -5.83
N ASP A 139 9.26 11.00 -5.90
CA ASP A 139 9.44 10.10 -4.77
C ASP A 139 10.94 9.92 -4.47
N LYS A 140 11.35 10.39 -3.30
CA LYS A 140 12.74 10.31 -2.81
C LYS A 140 12.97 9.12 -1.89
N SER A 141 11.95 8.32 -1.62
CA SER A 141 12.08 7.13 -0.78
C SER A 141 12.96 6.07 -1.43
N THR A 142 13.61 5.27 -0.59
CA THR A 142 14.37 4.11 -1.02
C THR A 142 13.48 2.88 -1.14
N THR A 143 13.87 1.91 -1.96
CA THR A 143 13.21 0.59 -2.04
C THR A 143 13.07 -0.07 -0.67
N TRP A 144 14.09 0.07 0.20
CA TRP A 144 14.05 -0.49 1.54
C TRP A 144 13.01 0.17 2.44
N GLN A 145 12.84 1.49 2.37
CA GLN A 145 11.80 2.16 3.14
C GLN A 145 10.41 1.74 2.68
N ARG A 146 10.18 1.66 1.37
CA ARG A 146 8.89 1.20 0.82
C ARG A 146 8.60 -0.26 1.14
N LEU A 147 9.60 -1.13 1.11
CA LEU A 147 9.45 -2.53 1.54
C LEU A 147 9.10 -2.64 3.02
N ARG A 148 9.73 -1.83 3.90
CA ARG A 148 9.37 -1.78 5.32
C ARG A 148 7.94 -1.31 5.52
N LEU A 149 7.53 -0.25 4.83
CA LEU A 149 6.15 0.24 4.84
C LEU A 149 5.19 -0.84 4.35
N PHE A 150 5.52 -1.55 3.27
CA PHE A 150 4.70 -2.66 2.77
C PHE A 150 4.48 -3.74 3.84
N ILE A 151 5.56 -4.21 4.48
CA ILE A 151 5.49 -5.26 5.50
C ILE A 151 4.71 -4.78 6.73
N MET A 152 4.95 -3.55 7.17
CA MET A 152 4.23 -2.95 8.30
C MET A 152 2.74 -2.78 7.97
N GLY A 153 2.42 -2.19 6.83
CA GLY A 153 1.06 -2.00 6.34
C GLY A 153 0.32 -3.31 6.19
N ALA A 154 0.96 -4.38 5.72
CA ALA A 154 0.35 -5.71 5.63
C ALA A 154 -0.03 -6.27 7.02
N LYS A 155 0.84 -6.09 8.02
CA LYS A 155 0.56 -6.52 9.40
C LYS A 155 -0.57 -5.70 10.02
N VAL A 156 -0.56 -4.38 9.81
CA VAL A 156 -1.60 -3.46 10.30
C VAL A 156 -2.94 -3.78 9.63
N SER A 157 -2.97 -3.86 8.30
CA SER A 157 -4.14 -4.22 7.48
C SER A 157 -4.77 -5.53 7.96
N GLY A 158 -3.96 -6.59 8.11
CA GLY A 158 -4.43 -7.91 8.53
C GLY A 158 -4.91 -8.00 9.97
N ASN A 159 -4.66 -6.98 10.80
CA ASN A 159 -5.12 -6.92 12.20
C ASN A 159 -5.89 -5.62 12.48
N TYR A 160 -6.41 -4.95 11.45
CA TYR A 160 -6.93 -3.59 11.54
C TYR A 160 -8.04 -3.45 12.59
N GLU A 161 -9.01 -4.36 12.56
CA GLU A 161 -10.13 -4.38 13.52
C GLU A 161 -9.63 -4.57 14.95
N GLU A 162 -8.81 -5.61 15.20
CA GLU A 162 -8.30 -5.90 16.55
C GLU A 162 -7.41 -4.77 17.10
N LEU A 163 -6.60 -4.14 16.25
CA LEU A 163 -5.79 -2.97 16.62
C LEU A 163 -6.68 -1.78 16.97
N THR A 164 -7.73 -1.54 16.18
CA THR A 164 -8.69 -0.45 16.43
C THR A 164 -9.46 -0.69 17.72
N ASP A 165 -9.96 -1.91 17.94
CA ASP A 165 -10.71 -2.29 19.15
C ASP A 165 -9.85 -2.19 20.42
N LYS A 166 -8.54 -2.44 20.30
CA LYS A 166 -7.56 -2.26 21.38
C LYS A 166 -7.09 -0.81 21.54
N GLY A 167 -7.64 0.14 20.78
CA GLY A 167 -7.41 1.58 20.94
C GLY A 167 -6.08 2.09 20.37
N TYR A 168 -5.48 1.39 19.42
CA TYR A 168 -4.26 1.87 18.76
C TYR A 168 -4.59 3.00 17.79
N ASN A 169 -4.10 4.22 18.08
CA ASN A 169 -4.23 5.37 17.19
C ASN A 169 -3.04 5.51 16.22
N THR A 170 -1.92 4.88 16.53
CA THR A 170 -0.72 4.90 15.70
C THR A 170 0.02 3.58 15.90
N VAL A 171 0.49 2.97 14.83
CA VAL A 171 1.12 1.65 14.88
C VAL A 171 2.43 1.64 14.11
N GLY A 172 3.54 1.52 14.82
CA GLY A 172 4.87 1.25 14.29
C GLY A 172 5.35 -0.16 14.63
N GLU A 173 6.65 -0.42 14.42
CA GLU A 173 7.26 -1.72 14.71
C GLU A 173 7.13 -2.14 16.18
N LYS A 174 7.23 -1.17 17.11
CA LYS A 174 7.11 -1.42 18.55
C LYS A 174 5.69 -1.85 18.91
N GLU A 175 4.70 -1.11 18.44
CA GLU A 175 3.28 -1.36 18.70
C GLU A 175 2.85 -2.73 18.14
N LEU A 176 3.33 -3.08 16.94
CA LEU A 176 3.12 -4.41 16.36
C LEU A 176 3.77 -5.51 17.18
N LYS A 177 5.01 -5.32 17.64
CA LYS A 177 5.70 -6.31 18.48
C LYS A 177 4.91 -6.56 19.77
N ASP A 178 4.50 -5.48 20.45
CA ASP A 178 3.72 -5.57 21.69
C ASP A 178 2.36 -6.23 21.45
N PHE A 179 1.70 -5.89 20.34
CA PHE A 179 0.44 -6.51 19.92
C PHE A 179 0.58 -8.03 19.76
N TYR A 180 1.57 -8.49 18.98
CA TYR A 180 1.78 -9.91 18.76
C TYR A 180 2.21 -10.66 20.02
N ASN A 181 3.05 -10.05 20.87
CA ASN A 181 3.44 -10.65 22.15
C ASN A 181 2.22 -10.88 23.05
N ARG A 182 1.33 -9.88 23.17
CA ARG A 182 0.07 -10.04 23.91
C ARG A 182 -0.81 -11.14 23.32
N LYS A 183 -0.94 -11.17 21.99
CA LYS A 183 -1.71 -12.20 21.29
C LYS A 183 -1.19 -13.62 21.56
N GLN A 184 0.13 -13.80 21.62
CA GLN A 184 0.74 -15.08 22.01
C GLN A 184 0.47 -15.43 23.47
N ALA A 185 0.63 -14.50 24.40
CA ALA A 185 0.33 -14.71 25.80
C ALA A 185 -1.15 -15.13 26.02
N GLU A 186 -2.10 -14.46 25.36
CA GLU A 186 -3.53 -14.83 25.40
C GLU A 186 -3.78 -16.26 24.87
N ILE A 187 -3.07 -16.68 23.82
CA ILE A 187 -3.17 -18.04 23.28
C ILE A 187 -2.61 -19.07 24.28
N GLU A 188 -1.48 -18.77 24.93
CA GLU A 188 -0.87 -19.63 25.94
C GLU A 188 -1.76 -19.79 27.18
N GLU A 189 -2.33 -18.70 27.69
CA GLU A 189 -3.28 -18.74 28.81
C GLU A 189 -4.52 -19.58 28.49
N ARG A 190 -5.07 -19.47 27.28
CA ARG A 190 -6.22 -20.28 26.84
C ARG A 190 -5.87 -21.76 26.77
N LYS A 191 -4.65 -22.12 26.33
CA LYS A 191 -4.19 -23.50 26.31
C LYS A 191 -4.12 -24.08 27.72
N ILE A 192 -3.52 -23.35 28.66
CA ILE A 192 -3.39 -23.79 30.06
C ILE A 192 -4.78 -24.01 30.69
N LYS A 193 -5.71 -23.06 30.52
CA LYS A 193 -7.08 -23.21 31.04
C LYS A 193 -7.80 -24.43 30.48
N ASN A 194 -7.65 -24.71 29.18
CA ASN A 194 -8.28 -25.87 28.54
C ASN A 194 -7.64 -27.21 28.96
N THR A 195 -6.36 -27.22 29.32
CA THR A 195 -5.68 -28.41 29.86
C THR A 195 -6.13 -28.71 31.29
N ASN A 196 -6.36 -27.68 32.12
CA ASN A 196 -6.80 -27.85 33.52
C ASN A 196 -8.30 -28.20 33.67
N LEU A 197 -9.07 -28.17 32.57
CA LEU A 197 -10.49 -28.54 32.52
C LEU A 197 -10.71 -29.97 31.98
N ARG A 198 -9.64 -30.70 31.62
CA ARG A 198 -9.65 -32.09 31.20
C ARG A 198 -9.03 -32.98 32.28
#